data_AF-A0A0R1YXB3-F1
#
_entry.id   AF-A0A0R1YXB3-F1
#
_cell.length_a   1.000
_cell.length_b   1.000
_cell.length_c   1.000
_cell.angle_alpha   90.00
_cell.angle_beta   90.00
_cell.angle_gamma   90.00
#
_symmetry.space_group_name_H-M   'P 1'
#
loop_
_entity.id
_entity.type
_entity.pdbx_description
1 polymer ?
#
loop_
_entity_poly.entity_id
_entity_poly.type
_entity_poly.pdbx_seq_one_letter_code
_entity_poly.pdbx_strand_id
1 'polypeptide(L)'
;MEEALEMASDLIGTMLVDEMTWPKPTALEDIQVTGTDIKTIVSLDMEDYRRRTSKTVRKNVSIPEYLVKMGKDQHINFSEVLTQALEDKLIN
;
A
#
# COMPACT_ATOMS: atom_id res chain seq x y z
N MET A 1 -11.05 -17.28 -16.29
CA MET A 1 -10.17 -17.67 -15.17
C MET A 1 -9.20 -16.55 -14.86
N GLU A 2 -8.46 -16.04 -15.84
CA GLU A 2 -7.59 -14.85 -15.68
C GLU A 2 -8.35 -13.63 -15.13
N GLU A 3 -9.45 -13.23 -15.77
CA GLU A 3 -10.32 -12.14 -15.29
C GLU A 3 -10.82 -12.35 -13.85
N ALA A 4 -11.14 -13.61 -13.48
CA ALA A 4 -11.58 -13.92 -12.12
C ALA A 4 -10.45 -13.75 -11.08
N LEU A 5 -9.21 -14.07 -11.46
CA LEU A 5 -8.03 -13.85 -10.61
C LEU A 5 -7.70 -12.36 -10.48
N GLU A 6 -7.82 -11.61 -11.58
CA GLU A 6 -7.63 -10.16 -11.59
C GLU A 6 -8.67 -9.47 -10.68
N MET A 7 -9.95 -9.79 -10.86
CA MET A 7 -11.02 -9.27 -10.00
C MET A 7 -10.85 -9.66 -8.53
N ALA A 8 -10.43 -10.90 -8.25
CA ALA A 8 -10.17 -11.34 -6.88
C ALA A 8 -9.00 -10.57 -6.25
N SER A 9 -7.91 -10.35 -7.00
CA SER A 9 -6.75 -9.58 -6.54
C SER A 9 -7.12 -8.12 -6.28
N ASP A 10 -7.87 -7.49 -7.17
CA ASP A 10 -8.31 -6.10 -7.00
C ASP A 10 -9.29 -5.94 -5.83
N LEU A 11 -10.21 -6.90 -5.63
CA LEU A 11 -11.11 -6.93 -4.49
C LEU A 11 -10.35 -7.03 -3.16
N ILE A 12 -9.38 -7.96 -3.07
CA ILE A 12 -8.54 -8.13 -1.88
C ILE A 12 -7.75 -6.84 -1.61
N GLY A 13 -7.15 -6.26 -2.65
CA GLY A 13 -6.40 -5.01 -2.54
C GLY A 13 -7.27 -3.88 -2.02
N THR A 14 -8.46 -3.70 -2.60
CA THR A 14 -9.42 -2.67 -2.17
C THR A 14 -9.84 -2.86 -0.71
N MET A 15 -10.12 -4.10 -0.28
CA MET A 15 -10.56 -4.37 1.09
C MET A 15 -9.47 -4.15 2.14
N LEU A 16 -8.21 -4.38 1.79
CA LEU A 16 -7.09 -4.38 2.74
C LEU A 16 -6.18 -3.15 2.62
N VAL A 17 -6.42 -2.24 1.67
CA VAL A 17 -5.53 -1.10 1.38
C VAL A 17 -5.29 -0.22 2.61
N ASP A 18 -6.34 0.02 3.41
CA ASP A 18 -6.29 0.87 4.61
C ASP A 18 -5.86 0.11 5.88
N GLU A 19 -5.73 -1.21 5.82
CA GLU A 19 -5.49 -2.07 6.99
C GLU A 19 -3.99 -2.22 7.30
N MET A 20 -3.55 -1.81 8.49
CA MET A 20 -2.13 -1.92 8.88
C MET A 20 -1.68 -3.37 9.17
N THR A 21 -2.63 -4.27 9.40
CA THR A 21 -2.39 -5.70 9.66
C THR A 21 -3.38 -6.55 8.89
N TRP A 22 -2.93 -7.66 8.31
CA TRP A 22 -3.79 -8.54 7.51
C TRP A 22 -4.14 -9.83 8.26
N PRO A 23 -5.31 -10.41 7.97
CA PRO A 23 -5.63 -11.74 8.46
C PRO A 23 -4.62 -12.76 7.92
N LYS A 24 -4.36 -13.81 8.70
CA LYS A 24 -3.53 -14.93 8.23
C LYS A 24 -4.28 -15.66 7.10
N PRO A 25 -3.66 -15.85 5.92
CA PRO A 25 -4.26 -16.65 4.86
C PRO A 25 -4.50 -18.09 5.33
N THR A 26 -5.65 -18.64 4.98
CA THR A 26 -5.94 -20.07 5.18
C THR A 26 -5.05 -20.90 4.27
N ALA A 27 -4.53 -22.02 4.77
CA ALA A 27 -3.77 -22.95 3.94
C ALA A 27 -4.66 -23.55 2.85
N LEU A 28 -4.11 -23.76 1.65
CA LEU A 28 -4.90 -24.23 0.51
C LEU A 28 -5.46 -25.63 0.77
N GLU A 29 -4.74 -26.45 1.54
CA GLU A 29 -5.11 -27.81 1.94
C GLU A 29 -6.36 -27.84 2.83
N ASP A 30 -6.55 -26.81 3.64
CA ASP A 30 -7.68 -26.70 4.58
C ASP A 30 -8.99 -26.29 3.87
N ILE A 31 -8.91 -25.77 2.64
CA ILE A 31 -10.06 -25.36 1.85
C ILE A 31 -10.65 -26.57 1.10
N GLN A 32 -11.85 -26.98 1.46
CA GLN A 32 -12.59 -28.04 0.77
C GLN A 32 -13.39 -27.45 -0.41
N VAL A 33 -13.32 -28.11 -1.57
CA VAL A 33 -14.09 -27.75 -2.77
C VAL A 33 -14.89 -28.97 -3.25
N THR A 34 -16.08 -28.74 -3.80
CA THR A 34 -16.98 -29.81 -4.24
C THR A 34 -17.41 -29.62 -5.68
N GLY A 35 -17.72 -30.71 -6.39
CA GLY A 35 -18.22 -30.62 -7.76
C GLY A 35 -17.15 -30.10 -8.73
N THR A 36 -17.46 -28.99 -9.40
CA THR A 36 -16.62 -28.39 -10.46
C THR A 36 -15.82 -27.17 -9.99
N ASP A 37 -15.82 -26.88 -8.70
CA ASP A 37 -15.14 -25.70 -8.14
C ASP A 37 -13.62 -25.85 -8.17
N ILE A 38 -12.93 -24.73 -8.36
CA ILE A 38 -11.46 -24.65 -8.39
C ILE A 38 -11.02 -23.76 -7.24
N LYS A 39 -10.10 -24.24 -6.41
CA LYS A 39 -9.35 -23.42 -5.46
C LYS A 39 -7.97 -23.09 -6.00
N THR A 40 -7.53 -21.86 -5.80
CA THR A 40 -6.25 -21.36 -6.31
C THR A 40 -5.73 -20.25 -5.40
N ILE A 41 -4.42 -20.01 -5.46
CA ILE A 41 -3.77 -18.91 -4.75
C ILE A 41 -3.92 -17.64 -5.59
N VAL A 42 -4.22 -16.53 -4.91
CA VAL A 42 -4.20 -15.19 -5.49
C VAL A 42 -3.03 -14.44 -4.86
N SER A 43 -2.16 -13.90 -5.70
CA SER A 43 -1.01 -13.11 -5.28
C SER A 43 -1.29 -11.63 -5.52
N LEU A 44 -0.94 -10.80 -4.54
CA LEU A 44 -1.07 -9.36 -4.60
C LEU A 44 0.10 -8.70 -3.86
N ASP A 45 0.73 -7.73 -4.51
CA ASP A 45 1.68 -6.82 -3.86
C ASP A 45 0.89 -5.64 -3.27
N MET A 46 0.69 -5.69 -1.96
CA MET A 46 -0.07 -4.66 -1.23
C MET A 46 0.65 -3.31 -1.18
N GLU A 47 1.98 -3.29 -1.24
CA GLU A 47 2.71 -2.02 -1.24
C GLU A 47 2.55 -1.29 -2.57
N ASP A 48 2.71 -2.02 -3.68
CA ASP A 48 2.45 -1.50 -5.02
C ASP A 48 0.99 -1.06 -5.16
N TYR A 49 0.05 -1.88 -4.65
CA TYR A 49 -1.37 -1.54 -4.66
C TYR A 49 -1.65 -0.26 -3.88
N ARG A 50 -1.09 -0.11 -2.68
CA ARG A 50 -1.18 1.15 -1.91
C ARG A 50 -0.62 2.32 -2.70
N ARG A 51 0.58 2.21 -3.27
CA ARG A 51 1.21 3.31 -4.02
C ARG A 51 0.33 3.76 -5.19
N ARG A 52 -0.29 2.84 -5.92
CA ARG A 52 -1.15 3.16 -7.07
C ARG A 52 -2.51 3.73 -6.69
N THR A 53 -3.09 3.30 -5.57
CA THR A 53 -4.47 3.62 -5.21
C THR A 53 -4.58 4.74 -4.16
N SER A 54 -3.47 5.07 -3.49
CA SER A 54 -3.41 6.12 -2.48
C SER A 54 -3.57 7.51 -3.09
N LYS A 55 -4.35 8.35 -2.42
CA LYS A 55 -4.48 9.77 -2.77
C LYS A 55 -3.44 10.59 -2.03
N THR A 56 -2.85 11.57 -2.71
CA THR A 56 -2.00 12.57 -2.06
C THR A 56 -2.83 13.39 -1.08
N VAL A 57 -2.42 13.38 0.19
CA VAL A 57 -3.07 14.13 1.26
C VAL A 57 -2.20 15.30 1.71
N ARG A 58 -2.79 16.49 1.82
CA ARG A 58 -2.09 17.64 2.38
C ARG A 58 -1.97 17.48 3.90
N LYS A 59 -0.75 17.62 4.42
CA LYS A 59 -0.47 17.64 5.85
C LYS A 59 0.20 18.94 6.23
N ASN A 60 -0.23 19.53 7.34
CA ASN A 60 0.46 20.66 7.96
C ASN A 60 1.38 20.10 9.03
N VAL A 61 2.66 20.46 8.99
CA VAL A 61 3.69 19.98 9.93
C VAL A 61 4.42 21.16 10.55
N SER A 62 4.89 20.98 11.78
CA SER A 62 5.73 21.96 12.47
C SER A 62 7.19 21.56 12.31
N ILE A 63 7.99 22.46 11.72
CA ILE A 63 9.43 22.27 11.52
C ILE A 63 10.19 23.54 11.97
N PRO A 64 11.43 23.41 12.45
CA PRO A 64 12.25 24.56 12.81
C PRO A 64 12.39 25.57 11.68
N GLU A 65 12.26 26.87 11.99
CA GLU A 65 12.29 27.97 11.02
C GLU A 65 13.57 27.97 10.17
N TYR A 66 14.72 27.66 10.77
CA TYR A 66 16.00 27.62 10.06
C TYR A 66 15.99 26.60 8.91
N LEU A 67 15.32 25.45 9.08
CA LEU A 67 15.20 24.44 8.01
C LEU A 67 14.27 24.90 6.90
N VAL A 68 13.19 25.61 7.23
CA VAL A 68 12.29 26.19 6.22
C VAL A 68 13.05 27.19 5.36
N LYS A 69 13.85 28.06 5.98
CA LYS A 69 14.64 29.06 5.27
C LYS A 69 15.69 28.41 4.36
N MET A 70 16.51 27.52 4.92
CA MET A 70 17.55 26.81 4.17
C MET A 70 16.97 25.97 3.02
N GLY A 71 15.85 25.27 3.25
CA GLY A 71 15.19 24.46 2.23
C GLY A 71 14.62 25.31 1.10
N LYS A 72 14.02 26.47 1.40
CA LYS A 72 13.55 27.41 0.37
C LYS A 72 14.69 27.99 -0.46
N ASP A 73 15.78 28.39 0.17
CA ASP A 73 16.97 28.92 -0.52
C ASP A 73 17.55 27.87 -1.49
N GLN A 74 17.48 26.58 -1.11
CA GLN A 74 17.93 25.45 -1.93
C GLN A 74 16.85 24.86 -2.84
N HIS A 75 15.65 25.45 -2.93
CA HIS A 75 14.54 24.98 -3.75
C HIS A 75 14.10 23.54 -3.46
N ILE A 76 14.18 23.12 -2.19
CA ILE A 76 13.78 21.79 -1.74
C ILE A 76 12.26 21.62 -1.77
N ASN A 77 11.82 20.47 -2.29
CA ASN A 77 10.43 20.03 -2.22
C ASN A 77 10.15 19.36 -0.86
N PHE A 78 9.60 20.11 0.09
CA PHE A 78 9.30 19.61 1.44
C PHE A 78 8.36 18.40 1.46
N SER A 79 7.40 18.33 0.54
CA SER A 79 6.47 17.19 0.45
C SER A 79 7.21 15.92 0.05
N GLU A 80 8.11 16.01 -0.93
CA GLU A 80 8.91 14.88 -1.40
C GLU A 80 9.88 14.39 -0.33
N VAL A 81 10.58 15.31 0.34
CA VAL A 81 11.48 14.95 1.45
C VAL A 81 10.72 14.28 2.59
N LEU A 82 9.53 14.79 2.95
CA LEU A 82 8.69 14.15 3.97
C LEU A 82 8.25 12.75 3.54
N THR A 83 7.85 12.57 2.28
CA THR A 83 7.46 11.26 1.75
C THR A 83 8.63 10.28 1.81
N GLN A 84 9.80 10.63 1.27
CA GLN A 84 10.98 9.77 1.28
C GLN A 84 11.38 9.38 2.70
N ALA A 85 11.40 10.35 3.63
CA ALA A 85 11.73 10.08 5.03
C ALA A 85 10.70 9.18 5.75
N LEU A 86 9.45 9.16 5.30
CA LEU A 86 8.41 8.26 5.82
C LEU A 86 8.55 6.85 5.21
N GLU A 87 8.81 6.74 3.92
CA GLU A 87 9.09 5.47 3.23
C GLU A 87 10.31 4.78 3.87
N ASP A 88 11.39 5.53 4.07
CA ASP A 88 12.62 5.03 4.73
C ASP A 88 12.43 4.57 6.18
N LYS A 89 11.36 5.00 6.85
CA LYS A 89 11.08 4.64 8.25
C LYS A 89 10.04 3.55 8.42
N LEU A 90 9.16 3.39 7.43
CA LEU A 90 7.97 2.55 7.54
C LEU A 90 7.97 1.37 6.58
N ILE A 91 8.78 1.44 5.51
CA ILE A 91 8.85 0.44 4.44
C ILE A 91 10.24 -0.19 4.39
N ASN A 92 11.29 0.62 4.49
CA ASN A 92 12.70 0.15 4.59
C ASN A 92 13.09 -0.22 6.02
#